data_AF-A0A2E5LHB6-F1
#
_entry.id   AF-A0A2E5LHB6-F1
#
_cell.length_a   1.000
_cell.length_b   1.000
_cell.length_c   1.000
_cell.angle_alpha   90.00
_cell.angle_beta   90.00
_cell.angle_gamma   90.00
#
_symmetry.space_group_name_H-M   'P 1'
#
loop_
_entity.id
_entity.type
_entity.pdbx_description
1 polymer ?
#
loop_
_entity_poly.entity_id
_entity_poly.type
_entity_poly.pdbx_seq_one_letter_code
_entity_poly.pdbx_strand_id
1 'polypeptide(L)'
;MKRKKFFFFVISNQPDYALGLTSLKNLKLVHGKIKEILQKNSILIKKYFYSYRHEKSIIKKLGPPCFDRKPKPFFLNKAKKKYNLDLKNSWIVGDRYTDIDCGKKAGLKTIGIKSDIYSFNRSKPDYLIKNINELLDIID
;
A
#
# COMPACT_ATOMS: atom_id res chain seq x y z
N MET A 1 -25.94 12.03 -6.47
CA MET A 1 -24.64 11.32 -6.47
C MET A 1 -24.70 10.11 -5.55
N LYS A 2 -24.66 8.88 -6.08
CA LYS A 2 -24.52 7.66 -5.26
C LYS A 2 -23.11 7.66 -4.67
N ARG A 3 -22.96 8.01 -3.38
CA ARG A 3 -21.67 7.87 -2.66
C ARG A 3 -21.24 6.40 -2.73
N LYS A 4 -20.26 6.06 -3.57
CA LYS A 4 -19.68 4.71 -3.54
C LYS A 4 -18.99 4.53 -2.20
N LYS A 5 -19.34 3.47 -1.46
CA LYS A 5 -18.69 3.11 -0.20
C LYS A 5 -17.44 2.30 -0.51
N PHE A 6 -16.28 2.96 -0.54
CA PHE A 6 -15.00 2.26 -0.60
C PHE A 6 -14.59 1.74 0.79
N PHE A 7 -13.92 0.59 0.80
CA PHE A 7 -13.13 0.17 1.96
C PHE A 7 -11.69 0.64 1.77
N PHE A 8 -11.18 1.37 2.77
CA PHE A 8 -9.79 1.80 2.77
C PHE A 8 -8.89 0.73 3.39
N PHE A 9 -7.81 0.40 2.69
CA PHE A 9 -6.77 -0.51 3.14
C PHE A 9 -5.42 0.18 3.03
N VAL A 10 -4.54 -0.09 3.99
CA VAL A 10 -3.13 0.35 3.91
C VAL A 10 -2.29 -0.88 3.64
N ILE A 11 -1.50 -0.84 2.56
CA ILE A 11 -0.55 -1.91 2.20
C ILE A 11 0.81 -1.26 2.02
N SER A 12 1.75 -1.55 2.92
CA SER A 12 3.06 -0.87 2.94
C SER A 12 4.23 -1.84 3.15
N ASN A 13 5.31 -1.59 2.41
CA ASN A 13 6.60 -2.26 2.59
C ASN A 13 7.39 -1.47 3.65
N GLN A 14 7.76 -2.09 4.75
CA GLN A 14 8.48 -1.47 5.88
C GLN A 14 9.71 -2.29 6.27
N PRO A 15 10.75 -2.30 5.40
CA PRO A 15 11.91 -3.15 5.60
C PRO A 15 12.81 -2.71 6.76
N ASP A 16 12.63 -1.50 7.28
CA ASP A 16 13.55 -0.86 8.23
C ASP A 16 13.82 -1.72 9.47
N TYR A 17 12.81 -2.42 9.98
CA TYR A 17 13.00 -3.38 11.08
C TYR A 17 13.85 -4.57 10.67
N ALA A 18 13.57 -5.18 9.51
CA ALA A 18 14.36 -6.29 8.97
C ALA A 18 15.81 -5.91 8.64
N LEU A 19 16.06 -4.62 8.39
CA LEU A 19 17.37 -4.05 8.09
C LEU A 19 18.10 -3.54 9.34
N GLY A 20 17.48 -3.58 10.53
CA GLY A 20 18.07 -3.06 11.77
C GLY A 20 18.10 -1.54 11.88
N LEU A 21 17.44 -0.80 10.98
CA LEU A 21 17.41 0.66 10.96
C LEU A 21 16.48 1.24 12.02
N THR A 22 15.52 0.45 12.50
CA THR A 22 14.60 0.85 13.58
C THR A 22 14.09 -0.36 14.33
N SER A 23 13.49 -0.14 15.52
CA SER A 23 12.86 -1.20 16.29
C SER A 23 11.40 -1.40 15.88
N LEU A 24 10.87 -2.62 16.08
CA LEU A 24 9.44 -2.89 15.87
C LEU A 24 8.56 -2.06 16.82
N LYS A 25 9.06 -1.69 18.00
CA LYS A 25 8.39 -0.78 18.93
C LYS A 25 8.22 0.61 18.30
N ASN A 26 9.27 1.17 17.71
CA ASN A 26 9.21 2.48 17.07
C ASN A 26 8.26 2.50 15.88
N LEU A 27 8.28 1.46 15.04
CA LEU A 27 7.31 1.33 13.94
C LEU A 27 5.86 1.31 14.45
N LYS A 28 5.59 0.55 15.51
CA LYS A 28 4.25 0.50 16.13
C LYS A 28 3.80 1.86 16.66
N LEU A 29 4.72 2.66 17.24
CA LEU A 29 4.41 4.01 17.70
C LEU A 29 4.01 4.93 16.53
N VAL A 30 4.75 4.88 15.42
CA VAL A 30 4.41 5.63 14.20
C VAL A 30 3.05 5.20 13.64
N HIS A 31 2.77 3.90 13.57
CA HIS A 31 1.46 3.39 13.12
C HIS A 31 0.33 3.82 14.04
N GLY A 32 0.58 3.84 15.36
CA GLY A 32 -0.36 4.33 16.35
C GLY A 32 -0.75 5.78 16.07
N LYS A 33 0.24 6.66 15.85
CA LYS A 33 0.00 8.07 15.51
C LYS A 33 -0.76 8.24 14.19
N ILE A 34 -0.39 7.50 13.14
CA ILE A 34 -1.11 7.54 11.85
C ILE A 34 -2.57 7.11 12.04
N LYS A 35 -2.81 6.01 12.76
CA LYS A 35 -4.15 5.52 13.03
C LYS A 35 -4.96 6.55 13.81
N GLU A 36 -4.37 7.17 14.83
CA GLU A 36 -5.02 8.20 15.64
C GLU A 36 -5.42 9.41 14.79
N ILE A 37 -4.52 9.92 13.94
CA ILE A 37 -4.80 11.06 13.04
C ILE A 37 -5.94 10.71 12.09
N LEU A 38 -5.90 9.53 11.46
CA LEU A 38 -6.96 9.09 10.55
C LEU A 38 -8.31 8.96 11.27
N GLN A 39 -8.31 8.41 12.49
CA GLN A 39 -9.52 8.28 13.30
C GLN A 39 -10.10 9.64 13.71
N LYS A 40 -9.25 10.60 14.13
CA LYS A 40 -9.68 11.98 14.44
C LYS A 40 -10.34 12.67 13.24
N ASN A 41 -9.93 12.31 12.02
CA ASN A 41 -10.51 12.82 10.77
C ASN A 41 -11.64 11.92 10.23
N SER A 42 -12.19 11.00 11.03
CA SER A 42 -13.26 10.07 10.63
C SER A 42 -12.94 9.17 9.42
N ILE A 43 -11.65 8.93 9.15
CA ILE A 43 -11.19 8.05 8.08
C ILE A 43 -11.02 6.64 8.63
N LEU A 44 -11.91 5.73 8.22
CA LEU A 44 -11.88 4.34 8.68
C LEU A 44 -11.03 3.45 7.76
N ILE A 45 -9.86 3.04 8.24
CA ILE A 45 -9.06 2.00 7.59
C ILE A 45 -9.55 0.62 8.02
N LYS A 46 -10.05 -0.16 7.06
CA LYS A 46 -10.56 -1.52 7.26
C LYS A 46 -9.46 -2.48 7.75
N LYS A 47 -8.26 -2.38 7.17
CA LYS A 47 -7.10 -3.16 7.59
C LYS A 47 -5.78 -2.52 7.13
N TYR A 48 -4.78 -2.65 7.99
CA TYR A 48 -3.39 -2.37 7.68
C TYR A 48 -2.64 -3.68 7.43
N PHE A 49 -1.89 -3.73 6.34
CA PHE A 49 -1.00 -4.81 5.95
C PHE A 49 0.42 -4.26 5.78
N TYR A 50 1.34 -4.82 6.54
CA TYR A 50 2.75 -4.42 6.52
C TYR A 50 3.61 -5.63 6.16
N SER A 51 4.45 -5.48 5.13
CA SER A 51 5.55 -6.41 4.91
C SER A 51 6.80 -5.85 5.58
N TYR A 52 7.30 -6.56 6.59
CA TYR A 52 8.59 -6.25 7.20
C TYR A 52 9.75 -6.96 6.48
N ARG A 53 9.47 -7.81 5.48
CA ARG A 53 10.50 -8.65 4.85
C ARG A 53 11.41 -7.84 3.92
N HIS A 54 12.66 -8.26 3.85
CA HIS A 54 13.65 -7.70 2.93
C HIS A 54 14.71 -8.75 2.56
N GLU A 55 15.20 -8.73 1.32
CA GLU A 55 16.18 -9.71 0.84
C GLU A 55 17.49 -9.65 1.62
N LYS A 56 17.90 -8.45 2.03
CA LYS A 56 19.08 -8.18 2.85
C LYS A 56 18.80 -8.17 4.36
N SER A 57 17.80 -8.93 4.83
CA SER A 57 17.43 -8.86 6.25
C SER A 57 18.52 -9.42 7.15
N ILE A 58 18.83 -8.69 8.24
CA ILE A 58 19.67 -9.18 9.35
C ILE A 58 18.89 -10.03 10.35
N ILE A 59 17.55 -10.04 10.25
CA ILE A 59 16.65 -10.80 11.11
C ILE A 59 16.30 -12.10 10.39
N LYS A 60 16.77 -13.24 10.91
CA LYS A 60 16.67 -14.58 10.28
C LYS A 60 15.28 -14.93 9.70
N LYS A 61 14.19 -14.50 10.34
CA LYS A 61 12.81 -14.81 9.91
C LYS A 61 12.21 -13.85 8.89
N LEU A 62 12.89 -12.74 8.57
CA LEU A 62 12.40 -11.68 7.67
C LEU A 62 13.16 -11.60 6.34
N GLY A 63 14.10 -12.51 6.10
CA GLY A 63 14.77 -12.68 4.82
C GLY A 63 13.88 -13.27 3.71
N PRO A 64 14.47 -13.64 2.56
CA PRO A 64 13.80 -14.37 1.50
C PRO A 64 13.14 -15.68 1.97
N PRO A 65 12.03 -16.13 1.34
CA PRO A 65 11.31 -15.43 0.27
C PRO A 65 10.47 -14.28 0.82
N CYS A 66 10.61 -13.07 0.25
CA CYS A 66 9.80 -11.91 0.61
C CYS A 66 8.43 -11.98 -0.08
N PHE A 67 7.62 -13.00 0.23
CA PHE A 67 6.39 -13.34 -0.49
C PHE A 67 5.28 -12.29 -0.31
N ASP A 68 5.28 -11.56 0.80
CA ASP A 68 4.26 -10.57 1.16
C ASP A 68 4.66 -9.13 0.80
N ARG A 69 5.86 -8.94 0.24
CA ARG A 69 6.43 -7.64 -0.14
C ARG A 69 5.99 -7.25 -1.55
N LYS A 70 5.49 -6.03 -1.73
CA LYS A 70 5.22 -5.46 -3.06
C LYS A 70 6.52 -5.48 -3.89
N PRO A 71 6.50 -5.92 -5.16
CA PRO A 71 5.33 -5.95 -6.04
C PRO A 71 4.47 -7.23 -6.02
N LYS A 72 4.66 -8.14 -5.06
CA LYS A 72 3.82 -9.33 -4.96
C LYS A 72 2.42 -8.95 -4.45
N PRO A 73 1.33 -9.42 -5.08
CA PRO A 73 -0.05 -9.05 -4.72
C PRO A 73 -0.60 -9.80 -3.50
N PHE A 74 0.25 -10.39 -2.66
CA PHE A 74 -0.17 -11.28 -1.57
C PHE A 74 -1.21 -10.64 -0.65
N PHE A 75 -0.96 -9.41 -0.18
CA PHE A 75 -1.90 -8.74 0.71
C PHE A 75 -3.18 -8.28 0.02
N LEU A 76 -3.14 -7.92 -1.27
CA LEU A 76 -4.33 -7.62 -2.06
C LEU A 76 -5.20 -8.87 -2.23
N ASN A 77 -4.60 -10.00 -2.58
CA ASN A 77 -5.31 -11.28 -2.70
C ASN A 77 -5.87 -11.75 -1.36
N LYS A 78 -5.12 -11.55 -0.27
CA LYS A 78 -5.59 -11.82 1.10
C LYS A 78 -6.78 -10.95 1.47
N ALA A 79 -6.75 -9.66 1.13
CA ALA A 79 -7.86 -8.74 1.37
C ALA A 79 -9.10 -9.12 0.54
N LYS A 80 -8.91 -9.42 -0.76
CA LYS A 80 -9.96 -9.91 -1.66
C LYS A 80 -10.68 -11.11 -1.06
N LYS A 81 -9.96 -12.16 -0.68
CA LYS A 81 -10.54 -13.38 -0.12
C LYS A 81 -11.25 -13.11 1.21
N LYS A 82 -10.65 -12.31 2.10
CA LYS A 82 -11.19 -12.08 3.45
C LYS A 82 -12.44 -11.20 3.46
N TYR A 83 -12.51 -10.21 2.58
CA TYR A 83 -13.55 -9.18 2.59
C TYR A 83 -14.45 -9.21 1.34
N ASN A 84 -14.32 -10.24 0.50
CA ASN A 84 -15.04 -10.41 -0.75
C ASN A 84 -14.97 -9.16 -1.65
N LEU A 85 -13.77 -8.62 -1.86
CA LEU A 85 -13.56 -7.36 -2.58
C LEU A 85 -13.61 -7.56 -4.10
N ASP A 86 -14.28 -6.65 -4.79
CA ASP A 86 -14.17 -6.51 -6.24
C ASP A 86 -12.92 -5.70 -6.61
N LEU A 87 -11.81 -6.41 -6.87
CA LEU A 87 -10.55 -5.76 -7.22
C LEU A 87 -10.59 -5.03 -8.57
N LYS A 88 -11.42 -5.48 -9.53
CA LYS A 88 -11.52 -4.86 -10.86
C LYS A 88 -12.10 -3.44 -10.76
N ASN A 89 -12.99 -3.23 -9.80
CA ASN A 89 -13.57 -1.93 -9.47
C ASN A 89 -12.90 -1.26 -8.26
N SER A 90 -11.69 -1.70 -7.91
CA SER A 90 -10.88 -1.12 -6.84
C SER A 90 -9.63 -0.42 -7.38
N TRP A 91 -9.01 0.39 -6.53
CA TRP A 91 -7.85 1.20 -6.85
C TRP A 91 -6.68 0.88 -5.91
N ILE A 92 -5.46 0.89 -6.45
CA ILE A 92 -4.25 1.07 -5.64
C ILE A 92 -3.65 2.44 -5.94
N VAL A 93 -3.23 3.13 -4.89
CA VAL A 93 -2.58 4.44 -4.96
C VAL A 93 -1.22 4.32 -4.30
N GLY A 94 -0.16 4.76 -4.98
CA GLY A 94 1.20 4.67 -4.45
C GLY A 94 2.21 5.52 -5.22
N ASP A 95 3.39 5.71 -4.63
CA ASP A 95 4.46 6.56 -5.15
C ASP A 95 5.56 5.76 -5.88
N ARG A 96 5.52 4.42 -5.82
CA ARG A 96 6.57 3.57 -6.39
C ARG A 96 6.04 2.65 -7.47
N TYR A 97 6.89 2.31 -8.44
CA TYR A 97 6.58 1.31 -9.46
C TYR A 97 6.15 -0.05 -8.87
N THR A 98 6.63 -0.40 -7.67
CA THR A 98 6.24 -1.64 -6.98
C THR A 98 4.79 -1.65 -6.54
N ASP A 99 4.21 -0.49 -6.26
CA ASP A 99 2.79 -0.35 -5.92
C ASP A 99 1.93 -0.59 -7.16
N ILE A 100 2.35 0.01 -8.26
CA ILE A 100 1.68 -0.11 -9.56
C ILE A 100 1.72 -1.55 -10.05
N ASP A 101 2.89 -2.17 -10.03
CA ASP A 101 3.05 -3.57 -10.44
C ASP A 101 2.25 -4.53 -9.52
N CYS A 102 2.20 -4.25 -8.21
CA CYS A 102 1.35 -4.99 -7.27
C CYS A 102 -0.14 -4.89 -7.64
N GLY A 103 -0.62 -3.68 -7.94
CA GLY A 103 -2.00 -3.44 -8.36
C GLY A 103 -2.37 -4.16 -9.64
N LYS A 104 -1.53 -4.02 -10.67
CA LYS A 104 -1.73 -4.67 -11.98
C LYS A 104 -1.79 -6.19 -11.85
N LYS A 105 -0.85 -6.79 -11.10
CA LYS A 105 -0.83 -8.25 -10.83
C LYS A 105 -2.07 -8.74 -10.09
N ALA A 106 -2.74 -7.87 -9.34
CA ALA A 106 -3.98 -8.18 -8.63
C ALA A 106 -5.25 -7.77 -9.41
N GLY A 107 -5.11 -7.12 -10.58
CA GLY A 107 -6.20 -6.66 -11.42
C GLY A 107 -6.89 -5.38 -10.93
N LEU A 108 -6.23 -4.56 -10.12
CA LEU A 108 -6.73 -3.24 -9.72
C LEU A 108 -6.36 -2.18 -10.77
N LYS A 109 -7.16 -1.10 -10.80
CA LYS A 109 -6.75 0.15 -11.42
C LYS A 109 -5.65 0.81 -10.59
N THR A 110 -4.72 1.49 -11.24
CA THR A 110 -3.50 2.00 -10.62
C THR A 110 -3.36 3.50 -10.76
N ILE A 111 -3.09 4.17 -9.65
CA ILE A 111 -2.82 5.60 -9.60
C ILE A 111 -1.42 5.82 -8.98
N GLY A 112 -0.55 6.44 -9.76
CA GLY A 112 0.76 6.88 -9.30
C GLY A 112 0.70 8.29 -8.74
N ILE A 113 1.25 8.52 -7.55
CA ILE A 113 1.52 9.88 -7.07
C ILE A 113 2.93 10.26 -7.48
N LYS A 114 3.08 11.38 -8.18
CA LYS A 114 4.38 11.89 -8.61
C LYS A 114 5.29 12.09 -7.39
N SER A 115 6.52 11.60 -7.51
CA SER A 115 7.57 11.75 -6.51
C SER A 115 8.82 12.28 -7.20
N ASP A 116 9.58 13.14 -6.53
CA ASP A 116 10.88 13.60 -7.03
C ASP A 116 11.97 12.52 -6.86
N ILE A 117 11.70 11.51 -6.03
CA ILE A 117 12.65 10.44 -5.69
C ILE A 117 12.40 9.19 -6.53
N TYR A 118 11.13 8.89 -6.82
CA TYR A 118 10.74 7.65 -7.47
C TYR A 118 10.12 7.91 -8.85
N SER A 119 10.54 7.11 -9.83
CA SER A 119 9.97 7.12 -11.17
C SER A 119 9.18 5.85 -11.46
N PHE A 120 8.21 5.97 -12.36
CA PHE A 120 7.38 4.88 -12.84
C PHE A 120 7.94 4.20 -14.10
N ASN A 121 9.25 4.31 -14.35
CA ASN A 121 9.89 3.82 -15.59
C ASN A 121 9.73 2.30 -15.78
N ARG A 122 9.64 1.54 -14.69
CA ARG A 122 9.47 0.07 -14.73
C ARG A 122 8.01 -0.38 -14.84
N SER A 123 7.06 0.44 -14.40
CA SER A 123 5.63 0.14 -14.48
C SER A 123 4.85 1.43 -14.42
N LYS A 124 4.23 1.80 -15.55
CA LYS A 124 3.44 3.03 -15.70
C LYS A 124 2.06 2.87 -15.05
N PRO A 125 1.60 3.79 -14.20
CA PRO A 125 0.23 3.73 -13.67
C PRO A 125 -0.80 4.03 -14.77
N ASP A 126 -2.06 3.67 -14.53
CA ASP A 126 -3.17 4.04 -15.42
C ASP A 126 -3.45 5.55 -15.34
N TYR A 127 -3.27 6.13 -14.15
CA TYR A 127 -3.35 7.57 -13.90
C TYR A 127 -2.13 8.06 -13.12
N LEU A 128 -1.66 9.26 -13.42
CA LEU A 128 -0.58 9.92 -12.70
C LEU A 128 -1.08 11.26 -12.15
N ILE A 129 -0.97 11.44 -10.84
CA ILE A 129 -1.40 12.66 -10.14
C ILE A 129 -0.23 13.33 -9.42
N LYS A 130 -0.31 14.65 -9.18
CA LYS A 130 0.75 15.37 -8.45
C LYS A 130 0.55 15.31 -6.94
N ASN A 131 -0.69 15.26 -6.47
CA ASN A 131 -1.03 15.19 -5.06
C ASN A 131 -2.35 14.42 -4.84
N ILE A 132 -2.63 14.07 -3.59
CA ILE A 132 -3.76 13.18 -3.24
C ILE A 132 -5.14 13.79 -3.49
N ASN A 133 -5.27 15.12 -3.60
CA ASN A 133 -6.57 15.77 -3.80
C ASN A 133 -7.12 15.51 -5.21
N GLU A 134 -6.24 15.31 -6.19
CA GLU A 134 -6.60 14.94 -7.57
C GLU A 134 -7.24 13.54 -7.67
N LEU A 135 -7.23 12.74 -6.59
CA LEU A 135 -8.00 11.49 -6.56
C LEU A 135 -9.49 11.72 -6.74
N LEU A 136 -10.01 12.88 -6.32
CA LEU A 136 -11.43 13.22 -6.44
C LEU A 136 -11.89 13.38 -7.89
N ASP A 137 -10.96 13.66 -8.81
CA ASP A 137 -11.25 13.81 -10.24
C ASP A 137 -11.22 12.46 -10.98
N ILE A 138 -10.73 11.40 -10.31
CA ILE A 138 -10.52 10.07 -10.91
C ILE A 138 -11.46 9.02 -10.29
N ILE A 139 -11.68 9.10 -8.98
CA ILE A 139 -12.44 8.10 -8.23
C ILE A 139 -13.86 8.60 -8.00
N ASP A 140 -14.79 8.14 -8.85
CA ASP A 140 -16.24 8.34 -8.71
C ASP A 140 -16.86 7.60 -7.51
#